data_AF-A0A854F9P0-F1
#
_entry.id   AF-A0A854F9P0-F1
#
_cell.length_a   1.000
_cell.length_b   1.000
_cell.length_c   1.000
_cell.angle_alpha   90.00
_cell.angle_beta   90.00
_cell.angle_gamma   90.00
#
_symmetry.space_group_name_H-M   'P 1'
#
loop_
_entity.id
_entity.type
_entity.pdbx_description
1 polymer ?
#
loop_
_entity_poly.entity_id
_entity_poly.type
_entity_poly.pdbx_seq_one_letter_code
_entity_poly.pdbx_strand_id
1 'polypeptide(L)'
;MNDLDAAARYLQGLLPDMVGELEPWPSSKTRGLPHFLATLFGLAELDLLGHRVLLATVPAQTEPLPPLRLIAQVHRLAEKAGLRVILVLSGVSPYIRSKLIESRVDFVVPGSQLFAPSFLMSLRERDSSPRVLTSAGERLSHPAQAVLIAALLRPDLEERGIPGSVPWVPLDLAREAGYSRMTASRVARELVAANLVSAQREGRETKLRFLKARRSLWAVALPRLRSPVLRTTCIGKSGLDMLLADHCRAAGETGLSVLTELAAPSRPIAAIGRDCFRRHPEPEWFPVAGEGYADVQHWAYSTRLGGAGTVVDPLSLYLSLQGQGDPRLNGALRDLLDEVFV
;
A
#
# COMPACT_ATOMS: atom_id res chain seq x y z
N MET A 1 -11.64 -20.99 -10.09
CA MET A 1 -12.93 -20.31 -10.28
C MET A 1 -12.71 -19.29 -11.39
N ASN A 2 -13.48 -19.35 -12.48
CA ASN A 2 -13.30 -18.47 -13.63
C ASN A 2 -13.54 -17.01 -13.20
N ASP A 3 -12.72 -16.06 -13.64
CA ASP A 3 -12.87 -14.64 -13.26
C ASP A 3 -14.26 -14.10 -13.63
N LEU A 4 -14.85 -14.62 -14.72
CA LEU A 4 -16.20 -14.30 -15.18
C LEU A 4 -17.27 -14.75 -14.16
N ASP A 5 -17.15 -15.96 -13.59
CA ASP A 5 -18.08 -16.44 -12.55
C ASP A 5 -17.95 -15.62 -11.27
N ALA A 6 -16.73 -15.21 -10.92
CA ALA A 6 -16.48 -14.37 -9.76
C ALA A 6 -17.10 -12.98 -9.95
N ALA A 7 -16.99 -12.41 -11.16
CA ALA A 7 -17.64 -11.16 -11.51
C ALA A 7 -19.17 -11.26 -11.48
N ALA A 8 -19.76 -12.32 -12.04
CA ALA A 8 -21.21 -12.52 -12.02
C ALA A 8 -21.76 -12.58 -10.59
N ARG A 9 -21.15 -13.41 -9.71
CA ARG A 9 -21.54 -13.50 -8.30
C ARG A 9 -21.37 -12.17 -7.55
N TYR A 10 -20.29 -11.46 -7.84
CA TYR A 10 -20.04 -10.15 -7.24
C TYR A 10 -21.10 -9.12 -7.65
N LEU A 11 -21.45 -9.07 -8.94
CA LEU A 11 -22.51 -8.20 -9.45
C LEU A 11 -23.87 -8.55 -8.82
N GLN A 12 -24.21 -9.84 -8.72
CA GLN A 12 -25.44 -10.31 -8.05
C GLN A 12 -25.48 -9.88 -6.58
N GLY A 13 -24.34 -9.91 -5.88
CA GLY A 13 -24.24 -9.44 -4.50
C GLY A 13 -24.38 -7.93 -4.35
N LEU A 14 -23.88 -7.15 -5.31
CA LEU A 14 -23.99 -5.68 -5.32
C LEU A 14 -25.38 -5.20 -5.75
N LEU A 15 -26.02 -5.92 -6.67
CA LEU A 15 -27.26 -5.56 -7.32
C LEU A 15 -28.22 -6.75 -7.28
N PRO A 16 -28.80 -7.07 -6.09
CA PRO A 16 -29.74 -8.17 -5.96
C PRO A 16 -30.93 -8.01 -6.91
N ASP A 17 -31.40 -9.11 -7.48
CA ASP A 17 -32.53 -9.19 -8.42
C ASP A 17 -32.41 -8.35 -9.71
N MET A 18 -31.24 -7.76 -9.95
CA MET A 18 -30.93 -6.88 -11.09
C MET A 18 -29.85 -7.46 -12.02
N VAL A 19 -29.43 -8.70 -11.77
CA VAL A 19 -28.38 -9.40 -12.52
C VAL A 19 -28.88 -10.80 -12.89
N GLY A 20 -28.92 -11.10 -14.19
CA GLY A 20 -29.31 -12.40 -14.70
C GLY A 20 -28.24 -13.49 -14.50
N GLU A 21 -28.54 -14.69 -14.97
CA GLU A 21 -27.55 -15.78 -15.00
C GLU A 21 -26.45 -15.51 -16.02
N LEU A 22 -25.25 -15.99 -15.72
CA LEU A 22 -24.10 -15.91 -16.62
C LEU A 22 -24.26 -16.98 -17.71
N GLU A 23 -24.35 -16.54 -18.96
CA GLU A 23 -24.45 -17.41 -20.13
C GLU A 23 -23.11 -17.40 -20.90
N PRO A 24 -22.61 -18.55 -21.36
CA PRO A 24 -21.41 -18.58 -22.20
C PRO A 24 -21.68 -17.86 -23.53
N TRP A 25 -20.70 -17.08 -24.01
CA TRP A 25 -20.85 -16.36 -25.28
C TRP A 25 -20.99 -17.37 -26.44
N PRO A 26 -22.10 -17.35 -27.22
CA PRO A 26 -22.35 -18.36 -28.23
C PRO A 26 -21.28 -18.42 -29.32
N SER A 27 -20.89 -19.64 -29.74
CA SER A 27 -19.91 -19.84 -30.81
C SER A 27 -20.35 -19.26 -32.17
N SER A 28 -21.66 -19.10 -32.39
CA SER A 28 -22.23 -18.42 -33.57
C SER A 28 -21.93 -16.93 -33.58
N LYS A 29 -22.08 -16.23 -32.44
CA LYS A 29 -21.71 -14.82 -32.28
C LYS A 29 -20.21 -14.60 -32.27
N THR A 30 -19.45 -15.59 -31.78
CA THR A 30 -17.97 -15.56 -31.78
C THR A 30 -17.40 -15.50 -33.21
N ARG A 31 -18.04 -16.13 -34.19
CA ARG A 31 -17.62 -16.09 -35.60
C ARG A 31 -17.72 -14.70 -36.24
N GLY A 32 -18.53 -13.81 -35.69
CA GLY A 32 -18.64 -12.41 -36.14
C GLY A 32 -17.53 -11.49 -35.60
N LEU A 33 -16.75 -11.96 -34.61
CA LEU A 33 -15.65 -11.19 -34.04
C LEU A 33 -14.33 -11.48 -34.78
N PRO A 34 -13.46 -10.48 -34.98
CA PRO A 34 -12.10 -10.70 -35.42
C PRO A 34 -11.40 -11.75 -34.55
N HIS A 35 -10.74 -12.74 -35.17
CA HIS A 35 -10.15 -13.89 -34.48
C HIS A 35 -9.25 -13.49 -33.31
N PHE A 36 -8.45 -12.43 -33.47
CA PHE A 36 -7.60 -11.90 -32.40
C PHE A 36 -8.37 -11.46 -31.14
N LEU A 37 -9.57 -10.89 -31.27
CA LEU A 37 -10.37 -10.48 -30.11
C LEU A 37 -11.00 -11.70 -29.41
N ALA A 38 -11.43 -12.69 -30.20
CA ALA A 38 -12.02 -13.92 -29.68
C ALA A 38 -11.00 -14.79 -28.92
N THR A 39 -9.71 -14.71 -29.27
CA THR A 39 -8.63 -15.41 -28.55
C THR A 39 -8.07 -14.61 -27.39
N LEU A 40 -8.07 -13.28 -27.48
CA LEU A 40 -7.56 -12.40 -26.43
C LEU A 40 -8.45 -12.40 -25.17
N PHE A 41 -9.76 -12.50 -25.33
CA PHE A 41 -10.72 -12.39 -24.23
C PHE A 41 -11.45 -13.70 -23.96
N GLY A 42 -11.59 -14.03 -22.68
CA GLY A 42 -12.66 -14.90 -22.19
C GLY A 42 -13.96 -14.10 -22.17
N LEU A 43 -15.01 -14.61 -22.82
CA LEU A 43 -16.27 -13.89 -23.03
C LEU A 43 -17.45 -14.65 -22.41
N ALA A 44 -18.34 -13.91 -21.76
CA ALA A 44 -19.64 -14.39 -21.30
C ALA A 44 -20.70 -13.28 -21.37
N GLU A 45 -21.96 -13.64 -21.53
CA GLU A 45 -23.10 -12.73 -21.48
C GLU A 45 -23.76 -12.76 -20.11
N LEU A 46 -24.28 -11.64 -19.67
CA LEU A 46 -25.27 -11.60 -18.60
C LEU A 46 -26.26 -10.47 -18.85
N ASP A 47 -27.41 -10.54 -18.19
CA ASP A 47 -28.32 -9.42 -18.08
C ASP A 47 -27.93 -8.55 -16.87
N LEU A 48 -27.74 -7.25 -17.09
CA LEU A 48 -27.47 -6.28 -16.03
C LEU A 48 -28.47 -5.13 -16.16
N LEU A 49 -29.33 -4.96 -15.15
CA LEU A 49 -30.37 -3.93 -15.12
C LEU A 49 -31.30 -3.97 -16.35
N GLY A 50 -31.62 -5.17 -16.87
CA GLY A 50 -32.45 -5.34 -18.06
C GLY A 50 -31.72 -5.07 -19.39
N HIS A 51 -30.39 -4.93 -19.36
CA HIS A 51 -29.56 -4.78 -20.54
C HIS A 51 -28.62 -5.99 -20.69
N ARG A 52 -28.60 -6.58 -21.88
CA ARG A 52 -27.60 -7.59 -22.25
C ARG A 52 -26.22 -6.93 -22.33
N VAL A 53 -25.28 -7.42 -21.51
CA VAL A 53 -23.90 -6.97 -21.46
C VAL A 53 -22.94 -8.12 -21.71
N LEU A 54 -21.76 -7.77 -22.23
CA LEU A 54 -20.67 -8.70 -22.47
C LEU A 54 -19.61 -8.54 -21.38
N LEU A 55 -19.40 -9.58 -20.58
CA LEU A 55 -18.23 -9.67 -19.70
C LEU A 55 -17.02 -10.12 -20.49
N ALA A 56 -15.93 -9.38 -20.38
CA ALA A 56 -14.66 -9.72 -21.02
C ALA A 56 -13.54 -9.79 -19.98
N THR A 57 -12.82 -10.90 -19.91
CA THR A 57 -11.60 -11.06 -19.10
C THR A 57 -10.40 -11.37 -19.97
N VAL A 58 -9.20 -10.93 -19.60
CA VAL A 58 -7.96 -11.39 -20.25
C VAL A 58 -7.46 -12.62 -19.49
N PRO A 59 -7.41 -13.81 -20.09
CA PRO A 59 -6.95 -15.02 -19.42
C PRO A 59 -5.54 -14.84 -18.85
N ALA A 60 -5.28 -15.38 -17.66
CA ALA A 60 -3.99 -15.23 -16.97
C ALA A 60 -2.77 -15.79 -17.75
N GLN A 61 -3.00 -16.64 -18.76
CA GLN A 61 -1.96 -17.21 -19.61
C GLN A 61 -1.57 -16.30 -20.80
N THR A 62 -2.27 -15.18 -20.98
CA THR A 62 -1.97 -14.19 -22.02
C THR A 62 -0.90 -13.22 -21.51
N GLU A 63 0.07 -12.85 -22.36
CA GLU A 63 1.07 -11.84 -22.01
C GLU A 63 0.41 -10.52 -21.53
N PRO A 64 1.00 -9.83 -20.52
CA PRO A 64 0.41 -8.61 -19.98
C PRO A 64 0.36 -7.49 -21.03
N LEU A 65 -0.85 -7.07 -21.40
CA LEU A 65 -1.06 -5.99 -22.36
C LEU A 65 -0.82 -4.62 -21.71
N PRO A 66 -0.15 -3.68 -22.40
CA PRO A 66 -0.11 -2.28 -21.98
C PRO A 66 -1.52 -1.69 -21.83
N PRO A 67 -1.78 -0.83 -20.82
CA PRO A 67 -3.14 -0.38 -20.49
C PRO A 67 -3.88 0.32 -21.65
N LEU A 68 -3.17 1.16 -22.41
CA LEU A 68 -3.73 1.85 -23.57
C LEU A 68 -4.13 0.88 -24.69
N ARG A 69 -3.36 -0.20 -24.87
CA ARG A 69 -3.72 -1.26 -25.83
C ARG A 69 -4.93 -2.02 -25.36
N LEU A 70 -5.00 -2.39 -24.09
CA LEU A 70 -6.17 -3.07 -23.51
C LEU A 70 -7.45 -2.26 -23.71
N ILE A 71 -7.41 -0.96 -23.39
CA ILE A 71 -8.54 -0.03 -23.60
C ILE A 71 -8.97 -0.01 -25.08
N ALA A 72 -8.02 0.11 -26.01
CA ALA A 72 -8.32 0.11 -27.43
C ALA A 72 -8.98 -1.22 -27.89
N GLN A 73 -8.53 -2.36 -27.36
CA GLN A 73 -9.14 -3.66 -27.68
C GLN A 73 -10.55 -3.81 -27.10
N VAL A 74 -10.79 -3.30 -25.88
CA VAL A 74 -12.12 -3.31 -25.25
C VAL A 74 -13.11 -2.48 -26.06
N HIS A 75 -12.71 -1.27 -26.52
CA HIS A 75 -13.57 -0.46 -27.38
C HIS A 75 -13.87 -1.14 -28.72
N ARG A 76 -12.87 -1.76 -29.34
CA ARG A 76 -13.08 -2.55 -30.57
C ARG A 76 -14.00 -3.74 -30.35
N LEU A 77 -13.86 -4.43 -29.22
CA LEU A 77 -14.73 -5.53 -28.85
C LEU A 77 -16.17 -5.05 -28.69
N ALA A 78 -16.41 -3.93 -28.00
CA ALA A 78 -17.74 -3.36 -27.84
C ALA A 78 -18.36 -2.96 -29.19
N GLU A 79 -17.58 -2.33 -30.07
CA GLU A 79 -18.02 -1.96 -31.43
C GLU A 79 -18.42 -3.18 -32.25
N LYS A 80 -17.61 -4.25 -32.24
CA LYS A 80 -17.86 -5.45 -33.06
C LYS A 80 -18.90 -6.39 -32.47
N ALA A 81 -18.99 -6.48 -31.14
CA ALA A 81 -20.02 -7.26 -30.48
C ALA A 81 -21.39 -6.58 -30.52
N GLY A 82 -21.44 -5.26 -30.72
CA GLY A 82 -22.68 -4.48 -30.66
C GLY A 82 -23.31 -4.43 -29.26
N LEU A 83 -22.52 -4.78 -28.23
CA LEU A 83 -22.94 -4.82 -26.83
C LEU A 83 -22.01 -3.97 -25.97
N ARG A 84 -22.54 -3.53 -24.84
CA ARG A 84 -21.72 -2.91 -23.79
C ARG A 84 -20.79 -3.96 -23.22
N VAL A 85 -19.51 -3.61 -23.10
CA VAL A 85 -18.48 -4.51 -22.57
C VAL A 85 -18.09 -4.06 -21.18
N ILE A 86 -18.19 -4.96 -20.21
CA ILE A 86 -17.66 -4.76 -18.86
C ILE A 86 -16.39 -5.59 -18.74
N LEU A 87 -15.26 -4.91 -18.56
CA LEU A 87 -13.97 -5.53 -18.39
C LEU A 87 -13.85 -6.11 -16.97
N VAL A 88 -13.63 -7.42 -16.87
CA VAL A 88 -13.38 -8.14 -15.62
C VAL A 88 -11.88 -8.18 -15.35
N LEU A 89 -11.47 -7.70 -14.17
CA LEU A 89 -10.09 -7.66 -13.74
C LEU A 89 -9.95 -8.34 -12.38
N SER A 90 -9.00 -9.26 -12.22
CA SER A 90 -8.71 -9.87 -10.92
C SER A 90 -8.06 -8.87 -9.94
N GLY A 91 -7.51 -7.77 -10.46
CA GLY A 91 -6.97 -6.65 -9.69
C GLY A 91 -6.64 -5.46 -10.60
N VAL A 92 -6.55 -4.25 -10.05
CA VAL A 92 -6.24 -3.04 -10.83
C VAL A 92 -5.32 -2.09 -10.06
N SER A 93 -4.20 -1.70 -10.67
CA SER A 93 -3.29 -0.70 -10.08
C SER A 93 -3.89 0.71 -10.20
N PRO A 94 -3.48 1.68 -9.34
CA PRO A 94 -3.97 3.06 -9.42
C PRO A 94 -3.74 3.69 -10.80
N TYR A 95 -2.62 3.39 -11.45
CA TYR A 95 -2.29 3.88 -12.79
C TYR A 95 -3.25 3.33 -13.86
N ILE A 96 -3.46 2.01 -13.90
CA ILE A 96 -4.37 1.36 -14.86
C ILE A 96 -5.80 1.85 -14.63
N ARG A 97 -6.20 1.96 -13.36
CA ARG A 97 -7.50 2.48 -12.95
C ARG A 97 -7.75 3.91 -13.43
N SER A 98 -6.76 4.80 -13.28
CA SER A 98 -6.87 6.18 -13.80
C SER A 98 -7.14 6.18 -15.30
N LYS A 99 -6.40 5.35 -16.06
CA LYS A 99 -6.54 5.27 -17.52
C LYS A 99 -7.89 4.71 -17.97
N LEU A 100 -8.40 3.69 -17.28
CA LEU A 100 -9.73 3.12 -17.54
C LEU A 100 -10.84 4.15 -17.28
N ILE A 101 -10.74 4.90 -16.18
CA ILE A 101 -11.70 5.96 -15.82
C ILE A 101 -11.65 7.11 -16.82
N GLU A 102 -10.45 7.61 -17.14
CA GLU A 102 -10.23 8.67 -18.15
C GLU A 102 -10.84 8.28 -19.51
N SER A 103 -10.73 6.99 -19.86
CA SER A 103 -11.23 6.44 -21.13
C SER A 103 -12.69 5.99 -21.07
N ARG A 104 -13.38 6.15 -19.94
CA ARG A 104 -14.78 5.73 -19.70
C ARG A 104 -15.07 4.26 -20.01
N VAL A 105 -14.10 3.38 -19.72
CA VAL A 105 -14.30 1.93 -19.85
C VAL A 105 -15.07 1.40 -18.65
N ASP A 106 -16.15 0.64 -18.89
CA ASP A 106 -16.82 -0.10 -17.83
C ASP A 106 -15.92 -1.25 -17.35
N PHE A 107 -15.66 -1.35 -16.05
CA PHE A 107 -14.88 -2.43 -15.47
C PHE A 107 -15.38 -2.86 -14.09
N VAL A 108 -15.13 -4.12 -13.76
CA VAL A 108 -15.42 -4.72 -12.48
C VAL A 108 -14.19 -5.45 -11.94
N VAL A 109 -13.89 -5.19 -10.67
CA VAL A 109 -12.91 -5.95 -9.89
C VAL A 109 -13.69 -6.69 -8.82
N PRO A 110 -13.91 -8.01 -8.97
CA PRO A 110 -14.71 -8.78 -8.03
C PRO A 110 -14.23 -8.61 -6.58
N GLY A 111 -15.12 -8.25 -5.67
CA GLY A 111 -14.81 -8.02 -4.25
C GLY A 111 -14.05 -6.72 -3.95
N SER A 112 -14.12 -5.72 -4.83
CA SER A 112 -13.44 -4.43 -4.63
C SER A 112 -14.23 -3.24 -5.16
N GLN A 113 -14.51 -3.21 -6.46
CA GLN A 113 -15.15 -2.06 -7.09
C GLN A 113 -15.81 -2.41 -8.42
N LEU A 114 -16.88 -1.68 -8.72
CA LEU A 114 -17.54 -1.62 -10.01
C LEU A 114 -17.51 -0.16 -10.47
N PHE A 115 -16.97 0.09 -11.65
CA PHE A 115 -17.06 1.37 -12.34
C PHE A 115 -17.72 1.12 -13.69
N ALA A 116 -18.97 1.52 -13.82
CA ALA A 116 -19.77 1.30 -15.03
C ALA A 116 -20.43 2.63 -15.44
N PRO A 117 -19.64 3.58 -16.01
CA PRO A 117 -20.17 4.87 -16.48
C PRO A 117 -21.31 4.72 -17.49
N SER A 118 -21.37 3.65 -18.29
CA SER A 118 -22.49 3.45 -19.23
C SER A 118 -23.83 3.21 -18.51
N PHE A 119 -23.79 2.82 -17.25
CA PHE A 119 -24.94 2.65 -16.36
C PHE A 119 -25.03 3.75 -15.28
N LEU A 120 -24.19 4.79 -15.38
CA LEU A 120 -24.07 5.86 -14.37
C LEU A 120 -23.72 5.32 -12.96
N MET A 121 -23.05 4.17 -12.90
CA MET A 121 -22.70 3.51 -11.64
C MET A 121 -21.21 3.63 -11.33
N SER A 122 -20.93 3.96 -10.07
CA SER A 122 -19.59 3.90 -9.48
C SER A 122 -19.75 3.39 -8.06
N LEU A 123 -19.78 2.06 -7.94
CA LEU A 123 -19.95 1.38 -6.66
C LEU A 123 -18.57 0.91 -6.21
N ARG A 124 -18.16 1.40 -5.06
CA ARG A 124 -17.01 0.85 -4.35
C ARG A 124 -17.57 0.18 -3.14
N GLU A 125 -17.08 -1.02 -2.83
CA GLU A 125 -17.31 -1.54 -1.50
C GLU A 125 -16.75 -0.49 -0.52
N ARG A 126 -17.60 0.08 0.33
CA ARG A 126 -17.14 0.90 1.46
C ARG A 126 -16.27 -0.02 2.27
N ASP A 127 -14.95 0.09 2.16
CA ASP A 127 -13.86 -0.38 3.03
C ASP A 127 -14.32 -1.16 4.29
N SER A 128 -15.06 -2.26 4.11
CA SER A 128 -15.60 -3.10 5.17
C SER A 128 -14.68 -4.30 5.21
N SER A 129 -13.43 -4.00 5.56
CA SER A 129 -12.29 -4.93 5.55
C SER A 129 -11.93 -5.44 4.16
N PRO A 130 -10.69 -5.22 3.68
CA PRO A 130 -10.14 -6.21 2.78
C PRO A 130 -10.18 -7.55 3.51
N ARG A 131 -10.66 -8.57 2.82
CA ARG A 131 -10.41 -9.97 3.15
C ARG A 131 -8.89 -10.13 3.11
N VAL A 132 -8.23 -10.03 4.26
CA VAL A 132 -6.80 -10.30 4.35
C VAL A 132 -6.63 -11.81 4.32
N LEU A 133 -6.81 -12.39 3.14
CA LEU A 133 -6.01 -13.54 2.75
C LEU A 133 -4.69 -12.94 2.28
N THR A 134 -3.83 -12.55 3.23
CA THR A 134 -2.43 -12.27 2.92
C THR A 134 -1.85 -13.56 2.39
N SER A 135 -1.78 -13.68 1.07
CA SER A 135 -0.79 -14.52 0.42
C SER A 135 0.57 -14.12 1.00
N ALA A 136 1.43 -15.11 1.23
CA ALA A 136 2.80 -14.86 1.67
C ALA A 136 3.50 -13.99 0.59
N GLY A 137 3.55 -12.67 0.78
CA GLY A 137 4.13 -11.73 -0.18
C GLY A 137 3.57 -10.30 -0.18
N GLU A 138 2.41 -10.03 0.40
CA GLU A 138 1.87 -8.65 0.44
C GLU A 138 2.57 -7.76 1.49
N ARG A 139 2.93 -6.53 1.08
CA ARG A 139 3.58 -5.53 1.94
C ARG A 139 2.61 -4.92 2.95
N LEU A 140 3.06 -4.74 4.20
CA LEU A 140 2.29 -4.08 5.25
C LEU A 140 2.01 -2.62 4.89
N SER A 141 0.76 -2.17 5.03
CA SER A 141 0.32 -0.79 4.89
C SER A 141 1.17 0.15 5.75
N HIS A 142 1.33 1.41 5.33
CA HIS A 142 2.11 2.39 6.08
C HIS A 142 1.67 2.52 7.55
N PRO A 143 0.37 2.55 7.89
CA PRO A 143 -0.06 2.54 9.29
C PRO A 143 0.30 1.25 10.03
N ALA A 144 0.16 0.07 9.39
CA ALA A 144 0.50 -1.20 10.04
C ALA A 144 2.00 -1.32 10.30
N GLN A 145 2.83 -0.89 9.33
CA GLN A 145 4.27 -0.78 9.49
C GLN A 145 4.64 0.20 10.61
N ALA A 146 4.05 1.40 10.65
CA ALA A 146 4.35 2.40 11.66
C ALA A 146 4.03 1.90 13.08
N VAL A 147 2.86 1.28 13.27
CA VAL A 147 2.47 0.72 14.57
C VAL A 147 3.34 -0.47 14.95
N LEU A 148 3.69 -1.33 14.01
CA LEU A 148 4.62 -2.44 14.27
C LEU A 148 6.00 -1.94 14.69
N ILE A 149 6.54 -0.93 14.00
CA ILE A 149 7.81 -0.31 14.33
C ILE A 149 7.74 0.33 15.72
N ALA A 150 6.70 1.11 16.01
CA ALA A 150 6.50 1.69 17.34
C ALA A 150 6.45 0.61 18.44
N ALA A 151 5.81 -0.54 18.18
CA ALA A 151 5.76 -1.64 19.12
C ALA A 151 7.15 -2.31 19.32
N LEU A 152 7.93 -2.49 18.25
CA LEU A 152 9.26 -3.10 18.30
C LEU A 152 10.30 -2.24 19.02
N LEU A 153 10.14 -0.91 18.94
CA LEU A 153 10.98 0.07 19.65
C LEU A 153 10.74 0.11 21.16
N ARG A 154 9.73 -0.61 21.66
CA ARG A 154 9.33 -0.61 23.07
C ARG A 154 9.80 -1.90 23.76
N PRO A 155 10.95 -1.87 24.46
CA PRO A 155 11.48 -3.05 25.14
C PRO A 155 10.57 -3.52 26.28
N ASP A 156 9.74 -2.63 26.84
CA ASP A 156 8.73 -2.95 27.85
C ASP A 156 7.60 -3.84 27.34
N LEU A 157 7.45 -4.02 26.02
CA LEU A 157 6.47 -4.92 25.41
C LEU A 157 7.00 -6.35 25.22
N GLU A 158 8.19 -6.66 25.72
CA GLU A 158 8.76 -7.99 25.72
C GLU A 158 9.68 -8.22 26.94
N GLU A 159 9.33 -9.18 27.79
CA GLU A 159 10.22 -9.64 28.85
C GLU A 159 11.39 -10.42 28.27
N ARG A 160 12.58 -9.81 28.21
CA ARG A 160 13.90 -10.43 27.94
C ARG A 160 13.87 -11.61 26.96
N GLY A 161 13.35 -11.39 25.75
CA GLY A 161 13.34 -12.38 24.67
C GLY A 161 12.22 -13.42 24.73
N ILE A 162 11.26 -13.30 25.67
CA ILE A 162 10.06 -14.14 25.77
C ILE A 162 8.95 -13.53 24.89
N PRO A 163 8.66 -14.13 23.72
CA PRO A 163 7.67 -13.60 22.79
C PRO A 163 6.28 -13.53 23.42
N GLY A 164 5.60 -12.41 23.26
CA GLY A 164 4.19 -12.28 23.64
C GLY A 164 3.93 -12.31 25.15
N SER A 165 4.97 -12.19 25.98
CA SER A 165 4.89 -12.04 27.44
C SER A 165 3.99 -10.89 27.84
N VAL A 166 4.19 -9.72 27.23
CA VAL A 166 3.44 -8.50 27.52
C VAL A 166 2.40 -8.24 26.42
N PRO A 167 1.09 -8.20 26.76
CA PRO A 167 0.08 -7.79 25.80
C PRO A 167 0.08 -6.27 25.65
N TRP A 168 -0.16 -5.79 24.43
CA TRP A 168 -0.23 -4.36 24.14
C TRP A 168 -1.48 -4.02 23.32
N VAL A 169 -1.93 -2.77 23.44
CA VAL A 169 -3.15 -2.31 22.77
C VAL A 169 -2.74 -1.52 21.51
N PRO A 170 -3.06 -2.00 20.30
CA PRO A 170 -2.70 -1.32 19.06
C PRO A 170 -3.31 0.09 18.92
N LEU A 171 -4.39 0.38 19.64
CA LEU A 171 -4.99 1.72 19.67
C LEU A 171 -4.06 2.76 20.28
N ASP A 172 -3.28 2.40 21.30
CA ASP A 172 -2.41 3.35 22.02
C ASP A 172 -1.28 3.79 21.10
N LEU A 173 -0.56 2.82 20.53
CA LEU A 173 0.50 3.09 19.55
C LEU A 173 -0.01 3.75 18.27
N ALA A 174 -1.20 3.39 17.80
CA ALA A 174 -1.81 4.05 16.64
C ALA A 174 -2.09 5.53 16.92
N ARG A 175 -2.58 5.88 18.12
CA ARG A 175 -2.84 7.27 18.51
C ARG A 175 -1.56 8.08 18.63
N GLU A 176 -0.51 7.50 19.23
CA GLU A 176 0.83 8.10 19.29
C GLU A 176 1.37 8.40 17.87
N ALA A 177 1.08 7.53 16.91
CA ALA A 177 1.43 7.71 15.50
C ALA A 177 0.45 8.62 14.71
N GLY A 178 -0.56 9.22 15.35
CA GLY A 178 -1.51 10.14 14.72
C GLY A 178 -2.68 9.47 13.99
N TYR A 179 -2.98 8.20 14.29
CA TYR A 179 -4.02 7.41 13.62
C TYR A 179 -5.31 7.27 14.45
N SER A 180 -6.41 7.09 13.71
CA SER A 180 -7.75 6.91 14.30
C SER A 180 -7.95 5.50 14.88
N ARG A 181 -8.99 5.33 15.71
CA ARG A 181 -9.42 4.01 16.21
C ARG A 181 -9.77 3.04 15.07
N MET A 182 -10.40 3.52 14.01
CA MET A 182 -10.72 2.69 12.85
C MET A 182 -9.45 2.17 12.16
N THR A 183 -8.43 3.02 12.07
CA THR A 183 -7.10 2.66 11.55
C THR A 183 -6.44 1.62 12.46
N ALA A 184 -6.47 1.80 13.78
CA ALA A 184 -5.93 0.83 14.74
C ALA A 184 -6.57 -0.55 14.59
N SER A 185 -7.90 -0.62 14.40
CA SER A 185 -8.59 -1.90 14.15
C SER A 185 -8.20 -2.55 12.82
N ARG A 186 -7.83 -1.77 11.80
CA ARG A 186 -7.33 -2.29 10.52
C ARG A 186 -5.90 -2.82 10.68
N VAL A 187 -5.05 -2.05 11.35
CA VAL A 187 -3.67 -2.42 11.71
C VAL A 187 -3.65 -3.75 12.45
N ALA A 188 -4.47 -3.91 13.48
CA ALA A 188 -4.53 -5.16 14.26
C ALA A 188 -4.85 -6.37 13.38
N ARG A 189 -5.84 -6.26 12.49
CA ARG A 189 -6.19 -7.33 11.54
C ARG A 189 -5.06 -7.65 10.58
N GLU A 190 -4.38 -6.62 10.07
CA GLU A 190 -3.29 -6.77 9.12
C GLU A 190 -2.07 -7.46 9.75
N LEU A 191 -1.69 -7.09 10.98
CA LEU A 191 -0.59 -7.71 11.71
C LEU A 191 -0.88 -9.19 12.07
N VAL A 192 -2.13 -9.50 12.45
CA VAL A 192 -2.57 -10.88 12.71
C VAL A 192 -2.53 -11.72 11.43
N ALA A 193 -3.10 -11.21 10.34
CA ALA A 193 -3.08 -11.90 9.06
C ALA A 193 -1.64 -12.08 8.53
N ALA A 194 -0.76 -11.13 8.85
CA ALA A 194 0.65 -11.24 8.55
C ALA A 194 1.41 -12.28 9.39
N ASN A 195 0.75 -12.91 10.36
CA ASN A 195 1.33 -13.86 11.32
C ASN A 195 2.52 -13.28 12.10
N LEU A 196 2.41 -11.99 12.46
CA LEU A 196 3.39 -11.29 13.30
C LEU A 196 2.94 -11.24 14.77
N VAL A 197 1.62 -11.14 15.00
CA VAL A 197 1.02 -11.04 16.32
C VAL A 197 -0.17 -11.97 16.46
N SER A 198 -0.47 -12.39 17.68
CA SER A 198 -1.78 -12.95 18.02
C SER A 198 -2.68 -11.85 18.60
N ALA A 199 -3.99 -12.00 18.42
CA ALA A 199 -4.98 -11.10 19.00
C ALA A 199 -5.86 -11.84 20.01
N GLN A 200 -6.02 -11.25 21.18
CA GLN A 200 -6.96 -11.69 22.20
C GLN A 200 -7.91 -10.55 22.53
N ARG A 201 -9.21 -10.85 22.57
CA ARG A 201 -10.23 -9.87 22.92
C ARG A 201 -10.48 -9.92 24.41
N GLU A 202 -10.24 -8.79 25.09
CA GLU A 202 -10.53 -8.62 26.51
C GLU A 202 -11.54 -7.48 26.65
N GLY A 203 -12.80 -7.85 26.89
CA GLY A 203 -13.92 -6.91 26.93
C GLY A 203 -14.10 -6.14 25.62
N ARG A 204 -13.96 -4.81 25.68
CA ARG A 204 -14.13 -3.90 24.53
C ARG A 204 -12.84 -3.66 23.74
N GLU A 205 -11.70 -4.18 24.20
CA GLU A 205 -10.40 -3.92 23.58
C GLU A 205 -9.77 -5.19 23.03
N THR A 206 -9.01 -5.01 21.94
CA THR A 206 -8.18 -6.07 21.36
C THR A 206 -6.77 -5.87 21.86
N LYS A 207 -6.23 -6.86 22.56
CA LYS A 207 -4.82 -6.91 22.95
C LYS A 207 -4.06 -7.76 21.96
N LEU A 208 -2.86 -7.31 21.60
CA LEU A 208 -1.94 -8.01 20.72
C LEU A 208 -0.75 -8.55 21.51
N ARG A 209 -0.23 -9.69 21.08
CA ARG A 209 1.00 -10.29 21.61
C ARG A 209 1.91 -10.67 20.45
N PHE A 210 3.21 -10.43 20.59
CA PHE A 210 4.18 -10.87 19.59
C PHE A 210 4.23 -12.40 19.49
N LEU A 211 4.32 -12.93 18.27
CA LEU A 211 4.48 -14.37 18.03
C LEU A 211 5.96 -14.82 18.09
N LYS A 212 6.89 -13.87 18.04
CA LYS A 212 8.34 -14.09 18.04
C LYS A 212 9.03 -12.99 18.85
N ALA A 213 10.26 -13.23 19.27
CA ALA A 213 11.06 -12.24 19.97
C ALA A 213 11.27 -11.01 19.08
N ARG A 214 11.38 -9.79 19.64
CA ARG A 214 11.44 -8.52 18.87
C ARG A 214 12.40 -8.59 17.67
N ARG A 215 13.63 -9.07 17.88
CA ARG A 215 14.65 -9.22 16.82
C ARG A 215 14.23 -10.20 15.73
N SER A 216 13.73 -11.38 16.12
CA SER A 216 13.27 -12.40 15.16
C SER A 216 12.00 -11.95 14.42
N LEU A 217 11.12 -11.21 15.10
CA LEU A 217 9.90 -10.67 14.52
C LEU A 217 10.21 -9.59 13.48
N TRP A 218 11.19 -8.72 13.76
CA TRP A 218 11.74 -7.78 12.77
C TRP A 218 12.24 -8.49 11.52
N ALA A 219 13.06 -9.54 11.67
CA ALA A 219 13.58 -10.29 10.53
C ALA A 219 12.48 -10.95 9.67
N VAL A 220 11.43 -11.47 10.31
CA VAL A 220 10.26 -12.07 9.61
C VAL A 220 9.40 -11.00 8.94
N ALA A 221 9.26 -9.82 9.57
CA ALA A 221 8.49 -8.72 9.01
C ALA A 221 9.21 -8.05 7.83
N LEU A 222 10.55 -7.99 7.85
CA LEU A 222 11.37 -7.19 6.94
C LEU A 222 11.01 -7.32 5.44
N PRO A 223 10.75 -8.52 4.87
CA PRO A 223 10.35 -8.65 3.45
C PRO A 223 9.01 -7.96 3.10
N ARG A 224 8.18 -7.68 4.11
CA ARG A 224 6.88 -7.02 3.96
C ARG A 224 6.94 -5.53 4.29
N LEU A 225 8.07 -5.04 4.79
CA LEU A 225 8.29 -3.63 5.08
C LEU A 225 8.74 -2.88 3.84
N ARG A 226 8.56 -1.57 3.85
CA ARG A 226 8.95 -0.67 2.76
C ARG A 226 9.64 0.56 3.31
N SER A 227 10.41 1.23 2.45
CA SER A 227 10.98 2.53 2.80
C SER A 227 9.88 3.51 3.25
N PRO A 228 10.07 4.26 4.35
CA PRO A 228 9.17 5.33 4.73
C PRO A 228 9.17 6.50 3.75
N VAL A 229 10.21 6.62 2.93
CA VAL A 229 10.44 7.78 2.05
C VAL A 229 9.52 7.70 0.83
N LEU A 230 8.63 8.68 0.72
CA LEU A 230 7.75 8.84 -0.45
C LEU A 230 8.43 9.62 -1.58
N ARG A 231 9.21 10.63 -1.22
CA ARG A 231 10.03 11.46 -2.11
C ARG A 231 11.11 12.20 -1.31
N THR A 232 12.08 12.77 -2.02
CA THR A 232 13.12 13.64 -1.45
C THR A 232 13.11 14.97 -2.20
N THR A 233 13.17 16.08 -1.48
CA THR A 233 13.23 17.45 -2.02
C THR A 233 14.44 18.18 -1.48
N CYS A 234 14.86 19.24 -2.16
CA CYS A 234 16.04 20.03 -1.79
C CYS A 234 15.59 21.41 -1.25
N ILE A 235 16.23 21.90 -0.20
CA ILE A 235 16.03 23.26 0.33
C ILE A 235 17.37 23.91 0.66
N GLY A 236 17.45 25.24 0.70
CA GLY A 236 18.62 25.93 1.24
C GLY A 236 18.77 25.70 2.74
N LYS A 237 20.01 25.71 3.28
CA LYS A 237 20.29 25.50 4.71
C LYS A 237 19.49 26.44 5.63
N SER A 238 19.36 27.71 5.25
CA SER A 238 18.54 28.68 5.99
C SER A 238 17.05 28.30 6.04
N GLY A 239 16.54 27.63 5.00
CA GLY A 239 15.18 27.07 4.98
C GLY A 239 15.02 25.84 5.88
N LEU A 240 16.09 25.07 6.08
CA LEU A 240 16.10 23.96 7.04
C LEU A 240 15.97 24.47 8.47
N ASP A 241 16.69 25.55 8.80
CA ASP A 241 16.61 26.19 10.11
C ASP A 241 15.21 26.75 10.39
N MET A 242 14.51 27.25 9.36
CA MET A 242 13.13 27.72 9.48
C MET A 242 12.08 26.59 9.61
N LEU A 243 12.39 25.36 9.20
CA LEU A 243 11.52 24.20 9.39
C LEU A 243 11.58 23.63 10.82
N LEU A 244 12.48 24.11 11.68
CA LEU A 244 12.67 23.65 13.06
C LEU A 244 11.84 24.51 14.03
N ALA A 245 10.91 23.92 14.79
CA ALA A 245 11.28 23.44 16.12
C ALA A 245 10.67 22.06 16.52
N ASP A 246 9.73 21.52 15.74
CA ASP A 246 9.02 20.30 16.16
C ASP A 246 8.94 19.20 15.08
N HIS A 247 8.91 19.55 13.79
CA HIS A 247 8.45 18.57 12.80
C HIS A 247 9.52 18.00 11.86
N CYS A 248 10.75 18.51 11.94
CA CYS A 248 11.88 18.08 11.14
C CYS A 248 12.90 17.30 12.01
N ARG A 249 13.39 16.16 11.53
CA ARG A 249 14.35 15.31 12.26
C ARG A 249 15.49 14.84 11.37
N ALA A 250 16.68 14.65 11.92
CA ALA A 250 17.80 14.06 11.19
C ALA A 250 17.41 12.68 10.64
N ALA A 251 17.70 12.43 9.36
CA ALA A 251 17.35 11.21 8.65
C ALA A 251 18.43 10.84 7.62
N GLY A 252 18.25 9.73 6.91
CA GLY A 252 19.26 9.23 5.97
C GLY A 252 20.65 9.10 6.60
N GLU A 253 21.70 9.39 5.85
CA GLU A 253 23.08 9.33 6.35
C GLU A 253 23.34 10.28 7.52
N THR A 254 22.69 11.45 7.56
CA THR A 254 22.79 12.38 8.69
C THR A 254 22.19 11.79 9.97
N GLY A 255 21.03 11.14 9.87
CA GLY A 255 20.45 10.42 11.00
C GLY A 255 21.33 9.25 11.45
N LEU A 256 21.90 8.52 10.49
CA LEU A 256 22.77 7.38 10.77
C LEU A 256 24.08 7.81 11.43
N SER A 257 24.67 8.94 11.02
CA SER A 257 25.88 9.51 11.67
C SER A 257 25.65 10.01 13.10
N VAL A 258 24.40 10.31 13.47
CA VAL A 258 24.08 10.68 14.86
C VAL A 258 23.94 9.45 15.75
N LEU A 259 23.49 8.32 15.18
CA LEU A 259 23.23 7.08 15.92
C LEU A 259 24.39 6.06 15.84
N THR A 260 25.43 6.33 15.04
CA THR A 260 26.55 5.40 14.81
C THR A 260 27.85 6.18 14.62
N GLU A 261 28.98 5.48 14.52
CA GLU A 261 30.29 6.11 14.23
C GLU A 261 30.49 6.53 12.75
N LEU A 262 29.42 6.50 11.94
CA LEU A 262 29.49 6.93 10.54
C LEU A 262 29.78 8.43 10.43
N ALA A 263 30.69 8.82 9.54
CA ALA A 263 30.94 10.24 9.26
C ALA A 263 29.69 10.93 8.69
N ALA A 264 29.41 12.15 9.15
CA ALA A 264 28.29 12.93 8.66
C ALA A 264 28.47 13.27 7.16
N PRO A 265 27.40 13.22 6.35
CA PRO A 265 27.46 13.57 4.94
C PRO A 265 27.70 15.09 4.78
N SER A 266 28.35 15.48 3.68
CA SER A 266 28.55 16.90 3.34
C SER A 266 27.23 17.65 3.12
N ARG A 267 26.20 16.93 2.66
CA ARG A 267 24.84 17.42 2.47
C ARG A 267 23.93 16.86 3.56
N PRO A 268 23.40 17.71 4.47
CA PRO A 268 22.55 17.23 5.55
C PRO A 268 21.21 16.72 5.02
N ILE A 269 20.72 15.65 5.63
CA ILE A 269 19.47 14.98 5.29
C ILE A 269 18.55 15.02 6.51
N ALA A 270 17.32 15.49 6.32
CA ALA A 270 16.29 15.51 7.34
C ALA A 270 14.99 14.88 6.82
N ALA A 271 14.08 14.51 7.71
CA ALA A 271 12.78 13.95 7.39
C ALA A 271 11.66 14.77 8.03
N ILE A 272 10.57 14.89 7.28
CA ILE A 272 9.31 15.45 7.73
C ILE A 272 8.19 14.41 7.60
N GLY A 273 7.31 14.37 8.60
CA GLY A 273 6.16 13.48 8.61
C GLY A 273 4.99 13.99 7.77
N ARG A 274 4.01 13.11 7.54
CA ARG A 274 2.77 13.37 6.76
C ARG A 274 2.03 14.66 7.17
N ASP A 275 2.10 15.04 8.43
CA ASP A 275 1.36 16.17 8.99
C ASP A 275 1.97 17.54 8.65
N CYS A 276 3.22 17.56 8.16
CA CYS A 276 3.89 18.77 7.67
C CYS A 276 3.52 19.12 6.23
N PHE A 277 3.23 18.11 5.39
CA PHE A 277 2.85 18.30 3.99
C PHE A 277 1.66 19.23 3.79
N ARG A 278 0.72 19.24 4.75
CA ARG A 278 -0.53 20.01 4.64
C ARG A 278 -0.37 21.48 5.02
N ARG A 279 0.70 21.82 5.75
CA ARG A 279 0.84 23.13 6.39
C ARG A 279 1.79 24.08 5.65
N HIS A 280 2.65 23.56 4.78
CA HIS A 280 3.59 24.37 4.02
C HIS A 280 3.39 24.12 2.52
N PRO A 281 3.01 25.15 1.73
CA PRO A 281 3.10 25.08 0.28
C PRO A 281 4.55 24.76 -0.10
N GLU A 282 4.72 23.97 -1.17
CA GLU A 282 6.04 23.51 -1.61
C GLU A 282 6.95 24.73 -1.85
N PRO A 283 8.10 24.84 -1.15
CA PRO A 283 9.05 25.91 -1.45
C PRO A 283 9.52 25.75 -2.90
N GLU A 284 9.66 26.86 -3.63
CA GLU A 284 10.12 26.86 -5.02
C GLU A 284 11.40 26.04 -5.16
N TRP A 285 11.31 24.99 -5.97
CA TRP A 285 12.35 23.99 -6.13
C TRP A 285 13.46 24.53 -7.03
N PHE A 286 14.65 24.71 -6.46
CA PHE A 286 15.83 25.08 -7.25
C PHE A 286 16.54 23.82 -7.76
N PRO A 287 16.76 23.68 -9.07
CA PRO A 287 17.61 22.63 -9.61
C PRO A 287 19.07 23.06 -9.43
N VAL A 288 19.66 22.88 -8.24
CA VAL A 288 21.09 23.17 -8.08
C VAL A 288 21.76 22.16 -7.16
N ALA A 289 22.72 21.43 -7.73
CA ALA A 289 23.74 20.70 -6.99
C ALA A 289 24.78 21.70 -6.48
N GLY A 290 25.13 21.66 -5.19
CA GLY A 290 26.17 22.52 -4.61
C GLY A 290 26.14 22.56 -3.08
N GLU A 291 27.17 23.17 -2.48
CA GLU A 291 27.24 23.45 -1.05
C GLU A 291 26.16 24.46 -0.65
N GLY A 292 25.54 24.30 0.53
CA GLY A 292 24.51 25.22 1.04
C GLY A 292 23.06 24.72 0.94
N TYR A 293 22.85 23.49 0.45
CA TYR A 293 21.54 22.84 0.39
C TYR A 293 21.44 21.66 1.38
N ALA A 294 20.21 21.30 1.71
CA ALA A 294 19.83 20.15 2.53
C ALA A 294 18.77 19.32 1.79
N ASP A 295 18.80 18.01 2.02
CA ASP A 295 17.79 17.08 1.51
C ASP A 295 16.72 16.84 2.56
N VAL A 296 15.47 16.95 2.14
CA VAL A 296 14.29 16.72 2.98
C VAL A 296 13.54 15.53 2.43
N GLN A 297 13.53 14.45 3.20
CA GLN A 297 12.75 13.25 2.95
C GLN A 297 11.32 13.43 3.45
N HIS A 298 10.38 13.07 2.59
CA HIS A 298 8.94 13.15 2.82
C HIS A 298 8.44 11.78 3.27
N TRP A 299 8.16 11.61 4.55
CA TRP A 299 7.85 10.29 5.12
C TRP A 299 6.34 9.98 5.12
N ALA A 300 6.02 8.70 4.89
CA ALA A 300 4.64 8.21 4.79
C ALA A 300 3.86 8.20 6.11
N TYR A 301 4.57 8.23 7.23
CA TYR A 301 4.06 8.22 8.59
C TYR A 301 4.86 9.18 9.48
N SER A 302 4.46 9.31 10.75
CA SER A 302 5.11 10.19 11.72
C SER A 302 6.60 9.86 11.85
N THR A 303 7.45 10.89 11.92
CA THR A 303 8.89 10.75 12.20
C THR A 303 9.19 10.57 13.70
N ARG A 304 8.15 10.48 14.54
CA ARG A 304 8.24 10.48 16.01
C ARG A 304 7.87 9.14 16.67
N LEU A 305 7.94 8.02 15.94
CA LEU A 305 7.48 6.71 16.43
C LEU A 305 8.24 6.20 17.68
N GLY A 306 9.46 6.69 17.94
CA GLY A 306 10.27 6.37 19.11
C GLY A 306 10.36 7.48 20.16
N GLY A 307 9.49 8.50 20.11
CA GLY A 307 9.47 9.59 21.10
C GLY A 307 10.13 10.89 20.62
N ALA A 308 10.48 11.79 21.56
CA ALA A 308 10.77 13.21 21.32
C ALA A 308 12.20 13.55 20.84
N GLY A 309 12.99 12.59 20.34
CA GLY A 309 14.37 12.83 19.88
C GLY A 309 14.53 13.79 18.70
N THR A 310 15.77 14.13 18.35
CA THR A 310 16.10 14.96 17.16
C THR A 310 16.31 14.12 15.90
N VAL A 311 16.38 12.80 16.04
CA VAL A 311 16.56 11.83 14.96
C VAL A 311 15.26 11.03 14.76
N VAL A 312 15.03 10.60 13.52
CA VAL A 312 13.98 9.62 13.22
C VAL A 312 14.25 8.29 13.94
N ASP A 313 13.24 7.43 14.06
CA ASP A 313 13.44 6.15 14.74
C ASP A 313 14.40 5.22 13.98
N PRO A 314 15.19 4.40 14.70
CA PRO A 314 16.22 3.53 14.11
C PRO A 314 15.70 2.54 13.04
N LEU A 315 14.51 1.96 13.25
CA LEU A 315 13.99 0.93 12.34
C LEU A 315 13.49 1.54 11.03
N SER A 316 12.83 2.69 11.09
CA SER A 316 12.43 3.43 9.89
C SER A 316 13.64 4.02 9.17
N LEU A 317 14.67 4.46 9.91
CA LEU A 317 15.94 4.90 9.34
C LEU A 317 16.60 3.77 8.55
N TYR A 318 16.67 2.56 9.13
CA TYR A 318 17.18 1.37 8.46
C TYR A 318 16.46 1.14 7.12
N LEU A 319 15.12 1.17 7.13
CA LEU A 319 14.31 0.97 5.92
C LEU A 319 14.50 2.08 4.87
N SER A 320 14.89 3.28 5.28
CA SER A 320 15.16 4.39 4.36
C SER A 320 16.49 4.25 3.60
N LEU A 321 17.45 3.53 4.18
CA LEU A 321 18.81 3.36 3.67
C LEU A 321 19.09 1.96 3.11
N GLN A 322 18.23 0.98 3.41
CA GLN A 322 18.38 -0.38 2.92
C GLN A 322 18.41 -0.44 1.38
N GLY A 323 19.37 -1.16 0.81
CA GLY A 323 19.48 -1.39 -0.63
C GLY A 323 20.28 -0.34 -1.41
N GLN A 324 20.92 0.63 -0.74
CA GLN A 324 21.78 1.65 -1.36
C GLN A 324 23.13 1.10 -1.88
N GLY A 325 23.54 -0.09 -1.44
CA GLY A 325 24.73 -0.77 -1.97
C GLY A 325 26.09 -0.30 -1.43
N ASP A 326 26.16 0.72 -0.56
CA ASP A 326 27.40 1.17 0.08
C ASP A 326 27.78 0.25 1.27
N PRO A 327 28.96 -0.40 1.26
CA PRO A 327 29.43 -1.25 2.37
C PRO A 327 29.54 -0.52 3.71
N ARG A 328 29.86 0.77 3.73
CA ARG A 328 29.99 1.59 4.95
C ARG A 328 28.63 1.73 5.63
N LEU A 329 27.59 2.01 4.85
CA LEU A 329 26.21 2.07 5.34
C LEU A 329 25.76 0.71 5.88
N ASN A 330 26.11 -0.38 5.20
CA ASN A 330 25.74 -1.73 5.65
C ASN A 330 26.39 -2.11 7.01
N GLY A 331 27.57 -1.58 7.35
CA GLY A 331 28.19 -1.71 8.67
C GLY A 331 27.36 -0.99 9.73
N ALA A 332 27.22 0.32 9.58
CA ALA A 332 26.48 1.16 10.51
C ALA A 332 25.01 0.73 10.70
N LEU A 333 24.34 0.25 9.64
CA LEU A 333 22.99 -0.29 9.74
C LEU A 333 22.89 -1.58 10.56
N ARG A 334 23.96 -2.39 10.62
CA ARG A 334 23.99 -3.58 11.48
C ARG A 334 24.16 -3.18 12.94
N ASP A 335 25.10 -2.29 13.22
CA ASP A 335 25.34 -1.77 14.58
C ASP A 335 24.07 -1.12 15.15
N LEU A 336 23.37 -0.33 14.33
CA LEU A 336 22.09 0.27 14.67
C LEU A 336 21.02 -0.77 15.07
N LEU A 337 20.92 -1.89 14.36
CA LEU A 337 19.96 -2.95 14.71
C LEU A 337 20.37 -3.69 15.98
N ASP A 338 21.67 -3.84 16.24
CA ASP A 338 22.16 -4.49 17.44
C ASP A 338 21.88 -3.65 18.68
N GLU A 339 22.01 -2.32 18.61
CA GLU A 339 21.61 -1.41 19.70
C GLU A 339 20.10 -1.40 20.00
N VAL A 340 19.26 -1.53 18.97
CA VAL A 340 17.79 -1.52 19.13
C VAL A 340 17.27 -2.80 19.80
N PHE A 341 17.92 -3.93 19.52
CA PHE A 341 17.48 -5.26 19.94
C PHE A 341 18.35 -5.90 21.02
N VAL A 342 18.98 -5.07 21.87
CA VAL A 342 19.70 -5.52 23.08
C VAL A 342 18.76 -6.18 24.09
#